data_AF-A0A7S1PEY7-F1
#
_entry.id   AF-A0A7S1PEY7-F1
#
_cell.length_a   1.000
_cell.length_b   1.000
_cell.length_c   1.000
_cell.angle_alpha   90.00
_cell.angle_beta   90.00
_cell.angle_gamma   90.00
#
_symmetry.space_group_name_H-M   'P 1'
#
loop_
_entity.id
_entity.type
_entity.pdbx_description
1 polymer ?
#
loop_
_entity_poly.entity_id
_entity_poly.type
_entity_poly.pdbx_seq_one_letter_code
_entity_poly.pdbx_strand_id
1 'polypeptide(L)'
;VTSIKRLLESTESDSPLWYGGEMAEPRMKYGAWMVVFLAAGGTTAHKQALIDGDLVPRLIDVAASGETDEVVKDMAAISVGNVAMGGSQQQVEHAVECGGIQFFCDLLDGDDSTRLSGMISVLDKISSAGRQKQANEGLP
;
A
#
# COMPACT_ATOMS: atom_id res chain seq x y z
N VAL A 1 -11.61 -4.36 9.75
CA VAL A 1 -10.45 -4.87 8.98
C VAL A 1 -10.74 -6.23 8.37
N THR A 2 -11.15 -7.24 9.14
CA THR A 2 -11.42 -8.61 8.64
C THR A 2 -12.41 -8.68 7.46
N SER A 3 -13.48 -7.88 7.48
CA SER A 3 -14.43 -7.82 6.35
C SER A 3 -13.83 -7.19 5.10
N ILE A 4 -12.93 -6.21 5.25
CA ILE A 4 -12.23 -5.56 4.13
C ILE A 4 -11.22 -6.55 3.55
N LYS A 5 -10.45 -7.23 4.39
CA LYS A 5 -9.50 -8.27 3.96
C LYS A 5 -10.20 -9.35 3.13
N ARG A 6 -11.32 -9.89 3.62
CA ARG A 6 -12.13 -10.88 2.89
C ARG A 6 -12.64 -10.35 1.55
N LEU A 7 -13.09 -9.10 1.52
CA LEU A 7 -13.54 -8.45 0.28
C LEU A 7 -12.41 -8.22 -0.72
N LEU A 8 -11.17 -8.04 -0.26
CA LEU A 8 -10.01 -7.94 -1.14
C LEU A 8 -9.52 -9.33 -1.59
N GLU A 9 -9.69 -10.38 -0.79
CA GLU A 9 -9.28 -11.77 -1.14
C GLU A 9 -10.26 -12.43 -2.12
N SER A 10 -11.56 -12.15 -2.00
CA SER A 10 -12.57 -12.73 -2.90
C SER A 10 -12.48 -12.24 -4.35
N THR A 11 -11.58 -11.30 -4.66
CA THR A 11 -11.54 -10.61 -5.95
C THR A 11 -10.50 -11.15 -6.94
N GLU A 12 -9.68 -12.12 -6.53
CA GLU A 12 -8.66 -12.77 -7.37
C GLU A 12 -9.20 -14.00 -8.13
N SER A 13 -10.37 -14.52 -7.76
CA SER A 13 -10.99 -15.66 -8.44
C SER A 13 -11.96 -15.20 -9.52
N ASP A 14 -11.44 -14.68 -10.63
CA ASP A 14 -12.24 -14.52 -11.86
C ASP A 14 -12.55 -15.91 -12.42
N SER A 15 -13.72 -16.44 -12.08
CA SER A 15 -14.40 -17.44 -12.91
C SER A 15 -15.37 -16.69 -13.81
N PRO A 16 -15.28 -16.80 -15.15
CA PRO A 16 -16.40 -16.37 -15.98
C PRO A 16 -17.55 -17.36 -15.73
N LEU A 17 -18.79 -16.95 -16.06
CA LEU A 17 -19.97 -17.76 -16.43
C LEU A 17 -21.27 -17.21 -15.79
N TRP A 18 -21.91 -16.29 -16.52
CA TRP A 18 -23.35 -16.30 -16.82
C TRP A 18 -24.40 -16.39 -15.69
N TYR A 19 -24.18 -15.81 -14.51
CA TYR A 19 -25.28 -15.56 -13.57
C TYR A 19 -25.47 -14.06 -13.31
N GLY A 20 -26.67 -13.56 -13.63
CA GLY A 20 -27.02 -12.15 -13.66
C GLY A 20 -26.92 -11.45 -12.32
N GLY A 21 -25.76 -10.84 -12.08
CA GLY A 21 -25.49 -9.86 -11.03
C GLY A 21 -24.60 -8.72 -11.55
N GLU A 22 -24.76 -8.35 -12.82
CA GLU A 22 -23.95 -7.32 -13.47
C GLU A 22 -24.13 -5.97 -12.75
N MET A 23 -23.00 -5.32 -12.42
CA MET A 23 -22.82 -3.97 -11.87
C MET A 23 -22.57 -3.83 -10.35
N ALA A 24 -22.92 -4.78 -9.48
CA ALA A 24 -22.68 -4.60 -8.03
C ALA A 24 -21.23 -4.90 -7.62
N GLU A 25 -20.62 -5.93 -8.20
CA GLU A 25 -19.31 -6.42 -7.77
C GLU A 25 -18.15 -5.47 -8.05
N PRO A 26 -17.97 -4.88 -9.25
CA PRO A 26 -16.84 -3.99 -9.51
C PRO A 26 -16.84 -2.77 -8.57
N ARG A 27 -18.02 -2.19 -8.30
CA ARG A 27 -18.16 -1.02 -7.41
C ARG A 27 -17.83 -1.36 -5.96
N MET A 28 -18.14 -2.58 -5.50
CA MET A 28 -17.70 -3.04 -4.17
C MET A 28 -16.19 -3.27 -4.11
N LYS A 29 -15.56 -3.75 -5.21
CA LYS A 29 -14.10 -3.89 -5.31
C LYS A 29 -13.40 -2.53 -5.13
N TYR A 30 -13.77 -1.52 -5.93
CA TYR A 30 -13.21 -0.17 -5.76
C TYR A 30 -13.55 0.47 -4.41
N GLY A 31 -14.72 0.17 -3.84
CA GLY A 31 -15.10 0.63 -2.51
C GLY A 31 -14.17 0.14 -1.41
N ALA A 32 -13.78 -1.14 -1.43
CA ALA A 32 -12.82 -1.70 -0.47
C ALA A 32 -11.43 -1.04 -0.60
N TRP A 33 -10.95 -0.88 -1.83
CA TRP A 33 -9.69 -0.19 -2.12
C TRP A 33 -9.69 1.28 -1.68
N MET A 34 -10.80 1.98 -1.89
CA MET A 34 -10.99 3.36 -1.43
C MET A 34 -10.90 3.47 0.09
N VAL A 35 -11.50 2.52 0.82
CA VAL A 35 -11.42 2.52 2.29
C VAL A 35 -9.98 2.31 2.75
N VAL A 36 -9.22 1.43 2.10
CA VAL A 36 -7.79 1.24 2.41
C VAL A 36 -6.99 2.50 2.11
N PHE A 37 -7.23 3.14 0.96
CA PHE A 37 -6.59 4.40 0.60
C PHE A 37 -6.84 5.50 1.63
N LEU A 38 -8.09 5.67 2.07
CA LEU A 38 -8.46 6.64 3.10
C LEU A 38 -7.87 6.29 4.47
N ALA A 39 -7.86 5.02 4.85
CA ALA A 39 -7.25 4.56 6.10
C ALA A 39 -5.74 4.81 6.10
N ALA A 40 -5.07 4.52 4.99
CA ALA A 40 -3.65 4.76 4.81
C ALA A 40 -3.33 6.26 4.89
N GLY A 41 -4.16 7.14 4.33
CA GLY A 41 -4.04 8.60 4.45
C GLY A 41 -4.45 9.18 5.81
N GLY A 42 -5.03 8.37 6.69
CA GLY A 42 -5.59 8.79 7.98
C GLY A 42 -4.58 8.84 9.12
N THR A 43 -5.08 8.64 10.35
CA THR A 43 -4.29 8.67 11.58
C THR A 43 -3.34 7.48 11.70
N THR A 44 -2.35 7.57 12.60
CA THR A 44 -1.45 6.46 12.95
C THR A 44 -2.23 5.20 13.38
N ALA A 45 -3.37 5.35 14.06
CA ALA A 45 -4.22 4.23 14.45
C ALA A 45 -4.89 3.54 13.26
N HIS A 46 -5.31 4.30 12.23
CA HIS A 46 -5.84 3.72 10.99
C HIS A 46 -4.77 2.94 10.24
N LYS A 47 -3.54 3.47 10.15
CA LYS A 47 -2.40 2.76 9.56
C LYS A 47 -2.07 1.48 10.33
N GLN A 48 -2.14 1.51 11.66
CA GLN A 48 -1.94 0.32 12.49
C GLN A 48 -2.97 -0.77 12.17
N ALA A 49 -4.23 -0.38 11.97
CA ALA A 49 -5.27 -1.33 11.58
C ALA A 49 -5.02 -2.00 10.22
N LEU A 50 -4.30 -1.33 9.29
CA LEU A 50 -3.87 -1.94 8.03
C LEU A 50 -2.73 -2.94 8.24
N ILE A 51 -1.78 -2.61 9.12
CA ILE A 51 -0.66 -3.47 9.51
C ILE A 51 -1.17 -4.72 10.23
N ASP A 52 -2.01 -4.55 11.24
CA ASP A 52 -2.61 -5.66 12.00
C ASP A 52 -3.50 -6.56 11.11
N GLY A 53 -4.02 -5.99 10.02
CA GLY A 53 -4.76 -6.70 8.98
C GLY A 53 -3.87 -7.46 7.99
N ASP A 54 -2.56 -7.32 8.08
CA ASP A 54 -1.60 -7.87 7.12
C ASP A 54 -1.92 -7.41 5.68
N LEU A 55 -2.29 -6.13 5.55
CA LEU A 55 -2.63 -5.52 4.27
C LEU A 55 -1.40 -4.90 3.61
N VAL A 56 -0.41 -4.44 4.37
CA VAL A 56 0.80 -3.79 3.82
C VAL A 56 1.55 -4.65 2.79
N PRO A 57 1.91 -5.92 3.07
CA PRO A 57 2.56 -6.75 2.05
C PRO A 57 1.66 -6.96 0.83
N ARG A 58 0.36 -7.13 1.04
CA ARG A 58 -0.60 -7.29 -0.06
C ARG A 58 -0.74 -6.04 -0.93
N LEU A 59 -0.65 -4.84 -0.34
CA LEU A 59 -0.64 -3.59 -1.10
C LEU A 59 0.57 -3.53 -2.04
N ILE A 60 1.72 -4.00 -1.59
CA ILE A 60 2.94 -4.09 -2.40
C ILE A 60 2.74 -5.07 -3.55
N ASP A 61 2.24 -6.28 -3.26
CA ASP A 61 1.98 -7.30 -4.29
C ASP A 61 1.00 -6.81 -5.37
N VAL A 62 -0.10 -6.18 -4.95
CA VAL A 62 -1.11 -5.66 -5.86
C VAL A 62 -0.56 -4.52 -6.72
N ALA A 63 0.20 -3.60 -6.13
CA ALA A 63 0.79 -2.51 -6.88
C ALA A 63 1.88 -3.00 -7.87
N ALA A 64 2.58 -4.09 -7.56
CA ALA A 64 3.55 -4.72 -8.45
C ALA A 64 2.92 -5.64 -9.51
N SER A 65 1.69 -6.11 -9.30
CA SER A 65 1.00 -7.05 -10.21
C SER A 65 0.75 -6.44 -11.60
N GLY A 66 1.07 -7.21 -12.64
CA GLY A 66 0.80 -6.83 -14.04
C GLY A 66 -0.64 -7.06 -14.48
N GLU A 67 -1.43 -7.81 -13.71
CA GLU A 67 -2.78 -8.25 -14.07
C GLU A 67 -3.88 -7.41 -13.41
N THR A 68 -3.51 -6.49 -12.53
CA THR A 68 -4.46 -5.64 -11.79
C THR A 68 -4.76 -4.33 -12.53
N ASP A 69 -6.01 -3.86 -12.41
CA ASP A 69 -6.46 -2.54 -12.89
C ASP A 69 -5.53 -1.41 -12.43
N GLU A 70 -5.15 -0.53 -13.35
CA GLU A 70 -4.23 0.58 -13.09
C GLU A 70 -4.67 1.44 -11.91
N VAL A 71 -5.95 1.79 -11.80
CA VAL A 71 -6.47 2.62 -10.70
C VAL A 71 -6.26 1.93 -9.34
N VAL A 72 -6.40 0.61 -9.29
CA VAL A 72 -6.17 -0.16 -8.06
C VAL A 72 -4.69 -0.20 -7.70
N LYS A 73 -3.81 -0.36 -8.69
CA LYS A 73 -2.35 -0.31 -8.49
C LYS A 73 -1.92 1.06 -7.94
N ASP A 74 -2.48 2.13 -8.48
CA ASP A 74 -2.28 3.50 -8.03
C ASP A 74 -2.69 3.67 -6.56
N MET A 75 -3.91 3.26 -6.22
CA MET A 75 -4.40 3.33 -4.85
C MET A 75 -3.53 2.52 -3.89
N ALA A 76 -3.08 1.33 -4.32
CA ALA A 76 -2.22 0.48 -3.52
C ALA A 76 -0.84 1.14 -3.28
N ALA A 77 -0.17 1.62 -4.33
CA ALA A 77 1.12 2.29 -4.24
C ALA A 77 1.07 3.54 -3.34
N ILE A 78 0.05 4.38 -3.54
CA ILE A 78 -0.15 5.58 -2.70
C ILE A 78 -0.45 5.19 -1.25
N SER A 79 -1.19 4.09 -1.02
CA SER A 79 -1.46 3.60 0.33
C SER A 79 -0.18 3.19 1.05
N VAL A 80 0.73 2.46 0.40
CA VAL A 80 2.04 2.11 0.97
C VAL A 80 2.84 3.39 1.27
N GLY A 81 2.86 4.36 0.34
CA GLY A 81 3.53 5.65 0.54
C GLY A 81 2.97 6.42 1.75
N ASN A 82 1.65 6.43 1.93
CA ASN A 82 1.00 7.11 3.05
C ASN A 82 1.27 6.44 4.41
N VAL A 83 1.45 5.11 4.43
CA VAL A 83 1.91 4.38 5.62
C VAL A 83 3.35 4.78 5.95
N ALA A 84 4.24 4.82 4.94
CA ALA A 84 5.64 5.17 5.13
C ALA A 84 5.87 6.65 5.51
N MET A 85 5.08 7.59 4.99
CA MET A 85 5.27 9.02 5.28
C MET A 85 4.60 9.48 6.57
N GLY A 86 3.41 8.96 6.87
CA GLY A 86 2.58 9.40 8.00
C GLY A 86 2.54 8.44 9.19
N GLY A 87 3.22 7.30 9.09
CA GLY A 87 3.28 6.30 10.15
C GLY A 87 4.22 6.67 11.30
N SER A 88 4.08 5.97 12.42
CA SER A 88 5.11 5.97 13.47
C SER A 88 6.37 5.25 12.98
N GLN A 89 7.50 5.44 13.67
CA GLN A 89 8.76 4.79 13.29
C GLN A 89 8.61 3.26 13.12
N GLN A 90 7.93 2.59 14.05
CA GLN A 90 7.68 1.14 13.97
C GLN A 90 6.85 0.74 12.74
N GLN A 91 5.89 1.57 12.35
CA GLN A 91 5.05 1.31 11.17
C GLN A 91 5.83 1.48 9.87
N VAL A 92 6.74 2.47 9.83
CA VAL A 92 7.66 2.67 8.70
C VAL A 92 8.62 1.49 8.60
N GLU A 93 9.19 1.05 9.71
CA GLU A 93 10.06 -0.13 9.76
C GLU A 93 9.35 -1.38 9.25
N HIS A 94 8.11 -1.62 9.70
CA HIS A 94 7.32 -2.74 9.20
C HIS A 94 7.07 -2.67 7.68
N ALA A 95 6.73 -1.49 7.15
CA ALA A 95 6.57 -1.31 5.70
C ALA A 95 7.86 -1.56 4.92
N VAL A 96 9.02 -1.22 5.49
CA VAL A 96 10.35 -1.53 4.94
C VAL A 96 10.62 -3.04 4.98
N GLU A 97 10.33 -3.71 6.10
CA GLU A 97 10.48 -5.16 6.27
C GLU A 97 9.61 -5.95 5.29
N CYS A 98 8.44 -5.42 4.92
CA CYS A 98 7.58 -5.99 3.87
C CYS A 98 8.10 -5.78 2.45
N GLY A 99 9.29 -5.21 2.25
CA GLY A 99 9.87 -4.98 0.93
C GLY A 99 9.55 -3.61 0.32
N GLY A 100 9.03 -2.66 1.11
CA GLY A 100 8.64 -1.34 0.64
C GLY A 100 9.78 -0.58 -0.06
N ILE A 101 11.03 -0.75 0.35
CA ILE A 101 12.18 -0.09 -0.31
C ILE A 101 12.34 -0.58 -1.75
N GLN A 102 12.38 -1.90 -1.97
CA GLN A 102 12.54 -2.45 -3.33
C GLN A 102 11.36 -2.04 -4.20
N PHE A 103 10.15 -2.12 -3.66
CA PHE A 103 8.94 -1.66 -4.33
C PHE A 103 9.03 -0.20 -4.78
N PHE A 104 9.47 0.71 -3.91
CA PHE A 104 9.64 2.11 -4.29
C PHE A 104 10.82 2.34 -5.24
N CYS A 105 11.84 1.49 -5.27
CA CYS A 105 12.88 1.56 -6.29
C CYS A 105 12.35 1.12 -7.65
N ASP A 106 11.61 0.02 -7.72
CA ASP A 106 11.11 -0.55 -8.99
C ASP A 106 10.11 0.38 -9.68
N LEU A 107 9.30 1.10 -8.90
CA LEU A 107 8.37 2.09 -9.44
C LEU A 107 9.08 3.38 -9.88
N LEU A 108 10.31 3.67 -9.43
CA LEU A 108 11.11 4.81 -9.94
C LEU A 108 11.64 4.57 -11.35
N ASP A 109 11.73 3.32 -11.79
CA ASP A 109 12.13 2.98 -13.16
C ASP A 109 10.99 3.20 -14.19
N GLY A 110 9.82 3.69 -13.73
CA GLY A 110 8.67 4.05 -14.57
C GLY A 110 8.70 5.47 -15.15
N ASP A 111 7.96 5.68 -16.24
CA ASP A 111 8.01 6.91 -17.07
C ASP A 111 7.13 8.08 -16.57
N ASP A 112 6.54 7.98 -15.36
CA ASP A 112 5.60 8.99 -14.83
C ASP A 112 6.27 9.96 -13.85
N SER A 113 6.66 11.13 -14.36
CA SER A 113 7.34 12.18 -13.60
C SER A 113 6.62 12.68 -12.33
N THR A 114 5.28 12.60 -12.25
CA THR A 114 4.54 13.05 -11.06
C THR A 114 4.67 12.03 -9.93
N ARG A 115 4.72 10.74 -10.28
CA ARG A 115 4.94 9.64 -9.34
C ARG A 115 6.34 9.67 -8.77
N LEU A 116 7.34 9.92 -9.62
CA LEU A 116 8.75 9.97 -9.22
C LEU A 116 8.98 10.94 -8.06
N SER A 117 8.38 12.14 -8.10
CA SER A 117 8.53 13.13 -7.02
C SER A 117 7.94 12.65 -5.68
N GLY A 118 6.78 11.98 -5.71
CA GLY A 118 6.15 11.44 -4.51
C GLY A 118 7.00 10.32 -3.90
N MET A 119 7.56 9.47 -4.75
CA MET A 119 8.36 8.33 -4.34
C MET A 119 9.72 8.70 -3.78
N ILE A 120 10.40 9.67 -4.39
CA ILE A 120 11.63 10.24 -3.84
C ILE A 120 11.36 10.81 -2.44
N SER A 121 10.23 11.48 -2.25
CA SER A 121 9.83 12.00 -0.93
C SER A 121 9.60 10.89 0.09
N VAL A 122 8.99 9.77 -0.32
CA VAL A 122 8.81 8.59 0.53
C VAL A 122 10.17 7.99 0.92
N LEU A 123 11.06 7.79 -0.06
CA LEU A 123 12.39 7.22 0.17
C LEU A 123 13.27 8.11 1.06
N ASP A 124 13.21 9.44 0.90
CA ASP A 124 13.93 10.37 1.78
C ASP A 124 13.38 10.29 3.21
N LYS A 125 12.06 10.16 3.37
CA LYS A 125 11.43 10.00 4.68
C LYS A 125 11.85 8.69 5.37
N ILE A 126 11.87 7.58 4.64
CA ILE A 126 12.35 6.29 5.12
C ILE A 126 13.84 6.40 5.52
N SER A 127 14.66 7.01 4.66
CA SER A 127 16.09 7.20 4.92
C SER A 127 16.35 8.07 6.15
N SER A 128 15.55 9.13 6.33
CA SER A 128 15.59 10.01 7.49
C SER A 128 15.19 9.27 8.77
N ALA A 129 14.14 8.45 8.71
CA ALA A 129 13.74 7.59 9.83
C ALA A 129 14.85 6.58 10.19
N GLY A 130 15.51 5.99 9.19
CA GLY A 130 16.67 5.10 9.38
C GLY A 130 17.84 5.80 10.08
N ARG A 131 18.21 7.01 9.65
CA ARG A 131 19.25 7.81 10.31
C ARG A 131 18.88 8.16 11.76
N GLN A 132 17.62 8.49 12.01
CA GLN A 132 17.15 8.78 13.37
C GLN A 132 17.24 7.54 14.27
N LYS A 133 16.89 6.36 13.75
CA LYS A 133 17.06 5.08 14.46
C LYS A 133 18.52 4.82 14.81
N GLN A 134 19.41 4.95 13.82
CA GLN A 134 20.85 4.78 13.99
C GLN A 134 21.41 5.70 15.09
N ALA A 135 20.99 6.96 15.10
CA ALA A 135 21.36 7.94 16.14
C ALA A 135 20.80 7.56 17.53
N ASN A 136 19.56 7.06 17.60
CA ASN A 136 18.94 6.64 18.85
C ASN A 136 19.57 5.37 19.44
N GLU A 137 20.00 4.45 18.58
CA GLU A 137 20.60 3.17 18.96
C GLU A 137 22.13 3.22 19.10
N GLY A 138 22.75 4.36 18.74
CA GLY A 138 24.21 4.53 18.80
C GLY A 138 24.96 3.64 17.81
N LEU A 139 24.32 3.24 16.72
CA LEU A 139 24.90 2.41 15.67
C LEU A 139 25.81 3.28 14.76
N PRO A 140 26.94 2.75 14.26
CA PRO A 140 27.86 3.47 13.39
C PRO A 140 27.24 3.80 12.04
#